data_AF-A0A0F9TF74-F1
#
_entry.id   AF-A0A0F9TF74-F1
#
_cell.length_a   1.000
_cell.length_b   1.000
_cell.length_c   1.000
_cell.angle_alpha   90.00
_cell.angle_beta   90.00
_cell.angle_gamma   90.00
#
_symmetry.space_group_name_H-M   'P 1'
#
loop_
_entity.id
_entity.type
_entity.pdbx_description
1 polymer ?
#
loop_
_entity_poly.entity_id
_entity_poly.type
_entity_poly.pdbx_seq_one_letter_code
_entity_poly.pdbx_strand_id
1 'polypeptide(L)'
;MTPEGKLAKQIKDYLDGRKAKHELWWFKVHGHPMQESKIPDTIVIIHGHVLFLEAKAGGKKPDKGQLQKMRLIEEAGGTCRVVWTLDDAKDAVNEVMDRRTAEIGKEKP
;
A
#
# COMPACT_ATOMS: atom_id res chain seq x y z
N MET A 1 10.72 1.88 19.86
CA MET A 1 9.96 1.75 18.58
C MET A 1 8.55 1.31 18.91
N THR A 2 7.52 2.01 18.40
CA THR A 2 6.11 1.62 18.62
C THR A 2 5.78 0.34 17.84
N PRO A 3 4.72 -0.41 18.19
CA PRO A 3 4.29 -1.57 17.40
C PRO A 3 4.06 -1.23 15.92
N GLU A 4 3.48 -0.06 15.66
CA GLU A 4 3.22 0.45 14.31
C GLU A 4 4.52 0.81 13.58
N GLY A 5 5.48 1.43 14.27
CA GLY A 5 6.81 1.68 13.74
C GLY A 5 7.57 0.39 13.39
N LYS A 6 7.38 -0.69 14.18
CA LYS A 6 7.96 -2.00 13.88
C LYS A 6 7.35 -2.60 12.62
N LEU A 7 6.03 -2.59 12.50
CA LEU A 7 5.31 -3.05 11.31
C LEU A 7 5.73 -2.24 10.06
N ALA A 8 5.76 -0.92 10.15
CA ALA A 8 6.19 -0.05 9.06
C ALA A 8 7.64 -0.33 8.62
N LYS A 9 8.54 -0.65 9.55
CA LYS A 9 9.90 -1.08 9.20
C LYS A 9 9.91 -2.41 8.44
N GLN A 10 9.13 -3.40 8.90
CA GLN A 10 9.04 -4.70 8.22
C GLN A 10 8.48 -4.57 6.80
N ILE A 11 7.45 -3.75 6.62
CA ILE A 11 6.87 -3.44 5.30
C ILE A 11 7.92 -2.75 4.42
N LYS A 12 8.63 -1.75 4.94
CA LYS A 12 9.72 -1.08 4.23
C LYS A 12 10.79 -2.07 3.74
N ASP A 13 11.30 -2.92 4.63
CA ASP A 13 12.37 -3.87 4.27
C ASP A 13 11.89 -4.85 3.19
N TYR A 14 10.63 -5.31 3.25
CA TYR A 14 10.01 -6.14 2.22
C TYR A 14 9.89 -5.41 0.87
N LEU A 15 9.36 -4.18 0.87
CA LEU A 15 9.17 -3.40 -0.35
C LEU A 15 10.51 -3.00 -0.99
N ASP A 16 11.54 -2.70 -0.20
CA ASP A 16 12.90 -2.44 -0.71
C ASP A 16 13.48 -3.66 -1.43
N GLY A 17 13.28 -4.86 -0.88
CA GLY A 17 13.70 -6.11 -1.52
C GLY A 17 13.04 -6.35 -2.88
N ARG A 18 11.77 -5.99 -3.03
CA ARG A 18 11.06 -6.08 -4.33
C ARG A 18 11.42 -4.94 -5.28
N LYS A 19 11.61 -3.73 -4.77
CA LYS A 19 12.08 -2.58 -5.55
C LYS A 19 13.46 -2.82 -6.15
N ALA A 20 14.37 -3.45 -5.42
CA ALA A 20 15.69 -3.84 -5.91
C ALA A 20 15.64 -4.85 -7.08
N LYS A 21 14.55 -5.60 -7.22
CA LYS A 21 14.29 -6.52 -8.33
C LYS A 21 13.49 -5.89 -9.47
N HIS A 22 13.18 -4.59 -9.38
CA HIS A 22 12.32 -3.88 -10.34
C HIS A 22 10.89 -4.45 -10.45
N GLU A 23 10.41 -5.17 -9.44
CA GLU A 23 9.04 -5.72 -9.41
C GLU A 23 8.00 -4.63 -9.08
N LEU A 24 8.42 -3.59 -8.34
CA LEU A 24 7.58 -2.47 -7.92
C LEU A 24 8.43 -1.23 -7.63
N TRP A 25 7.77 -0.09 -7.48
CA TRP A 25 8.37 1.11 -6.90
C TRP A 25 7.53 1.57 -5.71
N TRP A 26 8.13 2.22 -4.72
CA TRP A 26 7.39 2.67 -3.54
C TRP A 26 8.09 3.84 -2.84
N PHE A 27 7.30 4.56 -2.03
CA PHE A 27 7.77 5.57 -1.08
C PHE A 27 6.84 5.66 0.13
N LYS A 28 7.44 6.08 1.26
CA LYS A 28 6.69 6.41 2.47
C LYS A 28 6.16 7.84 2.39
N VAL A 29 4.91 8.04 2.80
CA VAL A 29 4.33 9.34 3.00
C VAL A 29 4.72 9.87 4.38
N HIS A 30 5.26 11.09 4.40
CA HIS A 30 5.58 11.83 5.61
C HIS A 30 4.82 13.14 5.57
N GLY A 31 3.92 13.35 6.53
CA GLY A 31 3.07 14.53 6.56
C GLY A 31 3.85 15.84 6.42
N HIS A 32 3.38 16.71 5.55
CA HIS A 32 3.94 18.03 5.27
C HIS A 32 2.81 19.07 5.20
N PRO A 33 3.03 20.36 5.53
CA PRO A 33 1.98 21.39 5.46
C PRO A 33 1.27 21.53 4.10
N MET A 34 1.97 21.18 3.01
CA MET A 34 1.42 21.19 1.64
C MET A 34 0.81 19.85 1.22
N GLN A 35 0.89 18.81 2.05
CA GLN A 35 0.27 17.52 1.76
C GLN A 35 -1.12 17.45 2.37
N GLU A 36 -1.98 16.71 1.68
CA GLU A 36 -3.29 16.41 2.20
C GLU A 36 -3.18 15.54 3.47
N SER A 37 -3.94 15.90 4.51
CA SER A 37 -3.96 15.16 5.76
C SER A 37 -4.64 13.79 5.60
N LYS A 38 -4.26 12.82 6.46
CA LYS A 38 -4.92 11.50 6.58
C LYS A 38 -4.83 10.60 5.35
N ILE A 39 -3.95 10.91 4.40
CA ILE A 39 -3.59 9.99 3.32
C ILE A 39 -2.81 8.78 3.87
N PRO A 40 -2.89 7.60 3.23
CA PRO A 40 -2.20 6.40 3.70
C PRO A 40 -0.68 6.54 3.81
N ASP A 41 -0.08 5.80 4.73
CA ASP A 41 1.36 5.89 5.08
C ASP A 41 2.32 5.52 3.94
N THR A 42 1.91 4.63 3.04
CA THR A 42 2.80 4.03 2.04
C THR A 42 2.12 3.96 0.68
N ILE A 43 2.82 4.39 -0.36
CA ILE A 43 2.36 4.33 -1.75
C ILE A 43 3.29 3.40 -2.52
N VAL A 44 2.70 2.44 -3.22
CA VAL A 44 3.37 1.41 -4.01
C VAL A 44 2.82 1.47 -5.43
N ILE A 45 3.70 1.38 -6.42
CA ILE A 45 3.38 1.32 -7.85
C ILE A 45 3.82 -0.05 -8.35
N ILE A 46 2.87 -0.80 -8.90
CA ILE A 46 3.04 -2.18 -9.35
C ILE A 46 2.49 -2.28 -10.78
N HIS A 47 3.37 -2.42 -11.77
CA HIS A 47 2.99 -2.54 -13.18
C HIS A 47 1.99 -1.46 -13.68
N GLY A 48 2.09 -0.22 -13.16
CA GLY A 48 1.18 0.89 -13.49
C GLY A 48 -0.05 1.02 -12.60
N HIS A 49 -0.34 0.03 -11.73
CA HIS A 49 -1.38 0.13 -10.71
C HIS A 49 -0.82 0.71 -9.42
N VAL A 50 -1.62 1.53 -8.74
CA VAL A 50 -1.24 2.13 -7.46
C VAL A 50 -1.92 1.41 -6.29
N LEU A 51 -1.11 1.05 -5.30
CA LEU A 51 -1.53 0.44 -4.03
C LEU A 51 -1.12 1.36 -2.88
N PHE A 52 -2.08 1.70 -2.04
CA PHE A 52 -1.91 2.48 -0.83
C PHE A 52 -2.03 1.56 0.38
N LEU A 53 -1.04 1.59 1.27
CA LEU A 53 -1.04 0.83 2.52
C LEU A 53 -1.13 1.76 3.72
N GLU A 54 -2.09 1.49 4.60
CA GLU A 54 -2.28 2.15 5.89
C GLU A 54 -1.95 1.16 7.01
N ALA A 55 -0.85 1.39 7.74
CA ALA A 55 -0.36 0.41 8.71
C ALA A 55 -0.93 0.67 10.10
N LYS A 56 -1.65 -0.30 10.67
CA LYS A 56 -2.15 -0.22 12.06
C LYS A 56 -1.59 -1.37 12.88
N ALA A 57 -1.19 -1.14 14.12
CA ALA A 57 -0.73 -2.21 15.00
C ALA A 57 -1.41 -2.16 16.37
N GLY A 58 -1.41 -3.30 17.07
CA GLY A 58 -1.96 -3.41 18.43
C GLY A 58 -3.48 -3.25 18.50
N GLY A 59 -4.21 -3.78 17.52
CA GLY A 59 -5.69 -3.74 17.48
C GLY A 59 -6.29 -2.38 17.11
N LYS A 60 -5.45 -1.41 16.73
CA LYS A 60 -5.92 -0.10 16.27
C LYS A 60 -6.65 -0.22 14.94
N LYS A 61 -7.66 0.64 14.76
CA LYS A 61 -8.40 0.81 13.52
C LYS A 61 -8.05 2.16 12.88
N PRO A 62 -8.18 2.31 11.56
CA PRO A 62 -8.09 3.61 10.92
C PRO A 62 -9.12 4.58 11.51
N ASP A 63 -8.78 5.87 11.56
CA ASP A 63 -9.74 6.89 11.95
C ASP A 63 -10.73 7.19 10.80
N LYS A 64 -11.81 7.91 11.11
CA LYS A 64 -12.86 8.25 10.13
C LYS A 64 -12.32 9.03 8.92
N GLY A 65 -11.35 9.92 9.13
CA GLY A 65 -10.74 10.70 8.05
C GLY A 65 -9.89 9.84 7.12
N GLN A 66 -9.14 8.88 7.68
CA GLN A 66 -8.39 7.89 6.90
C GLN A 66 -9.34 7.01 6.06
N LEU A 67 -10.43 6.53 6.65
CA LEU A 67 -11.45 5.75 5.93
C LEU A 67 -12.07 6.55 4.78
N GLN A 68 -12.43 7.82 5.02
CA GLN A 68 -12.95 8.70 3.99
C GLN A 68 -11.92 8.93 2.88
N LYS A 69 -10.66 9.14 3.22
CA LYS A 69 -9.60 9.38 2.24
C LYS A 69 -9.31 8.14 1.38
N MET A 70 -9.24 6.95 2.00
CA MET A 70 -9.10 5.69 1.27
C MET A 70 -10.27 5.47 0.30
N ARG A 71 -11.51 5.75 0.72
CA ARG A 71 -12.66 5.65 -0.18
C ARG A 71 -12.53 6.56 -1.41
N LEU A 72 -12.13 7.83 -1.22
CA LEU A 72 -11.93 8.77 -2.33
C LEU A 72 -10.83 8.30 -3.30
N ILE A 73 -9.76 7.69 -2.77
CA ILE A 73 -8.69 7.11 -3.58
C ILE A 73 -9.20 5.92 -4.39
N GLU A 74 -9.99 5.04 -3.78
CA GLU A 74 -10.58 3.88 -4.47
C GLU A 74 -11.59 4.30 -5.54
N GLU A 75 -12.42 5.30 -5.27
CA GLU A 75 -13.34 5.89 -6.27
C GLU A 75 -12.58 6.51 -7.46
N ALA A 76 -11.34 6.96 -7.26
CA ALA A 76 -10.46 7.46 -8.32
C ALA A 76 -9.64 6.36 -9.04
N GLY A 77 -9.83 5.09 -8.68
CA GLY A 77 -9.16 3.94 -9.30
C GLY A 77 -7.88 3.46 -8.61
N GLY A 78 -7.50 4.05 -7.47
CA GLY A 78 -6.45 3.51 -6.61
C GLY A 78 -6.91 2.26 -5.85
N THR A 79 -5.99 1.49 -5.28
CA THR A 79 -6.34 0.41 -4.35
C THR A 79 -5.85 0.76 -2.95
N CYS A 80 -6.71 0.69 -1.93
CA CYS A 80 -6.32 0.94 -0.55
C CYS A 80 -6.40 -0.35 0.28
N ARG A 81 -5.41 -0.61 1.13
CA ARG A 81 -5.44 -1.72 2.09
C ARG A 81 -4.98 -1.24 3.45
N VAL A 82 -5.77 -1.56 4.47
CA VAL A 82 -5.34 -1.46 5.87
C VAL A 82 -4.60 -2.74 6.20
N VAL A 83 -3.40 -2.61 6.77
CA VAL A 83 -2.55 -3.75 7.08
C VAL A 83 -2.22 -3.75 8.57
N TRP A 84 -2.43 -4.89 9.21
CA TRP A 84 -2.15 -5.14 10.63
C TRP A 84 -0.91 -6.00 10.85
N THR A 85 -0.52 -6.75 9.83
CA THR A 85 0.66 -7.62 9.83
C THR A 85 1.50 -7.42 8.58
N LEU A 86 2.72 -7.96 8.58
CA LEU A 86 3.54 -8.00 7.39
C LEU A 86 2.90 -8.88 6.31
N ASP A 87 2.19 -9.94 6.69
CA ASP A 87 1.59 -10.86 5.73
C ASP A 87 0.40 -10.19 5.03
N ASP A 88 -0.41 -9.38 5.71
CA ASP A 88 -1.46 -8.55 5.08
C ASP A 88 -0.87 -7.66 3.97
N ALA A 89 0.31 -7.09 4.21
CA ALA A 89 1.00 -6.25 3.22
C ALA A 89 1.55 -7.07 2.05
N LYS A 90 2.04 -8.29 2.29
CA LYS A 90 2.48 -9.20 1.22
C LYS A 90 1.30 -9.62 0.36
N ASP A 91 0.18 -9.98 1.00
CA ASP A 91 -1.05 -10.41 0.33
C ASP A 91 -1.61 -9.28 -0.54
N ALA A 92 -1.66 -8.04 -0.02
CA ALA A 92 -2.05 -6.87 -0.79
C ALA A 92 -1.16 -6.63 -2.03
N VAL A 93 0.16 -6.80 -1.89
CA VAL A 93 1.09 -6.67 -3.02
C VAL A 93 0.88 -7.79 -4.04
N ASN A 94 0.74 -9.04 -3.59
CA ASN A 94 0.51 -10.18 -4.46
C ASN A 94 -0.83 -10.06 -5.21
N GLU A 95 -1.89 -9.61 -4.53
CA GLU A 95 -3.20 -9.34 -5.13
C GLU A 95 -3.08 -8.40 -6.34
N VAL A 96 -2.32 -7.31 -6.21
CA VAL A 96 -2.14 -6.33 -7.29
C VAL A 96 -1.19 -6.85 -8.38
N MET A 97 -0.14 -7.60 -8.01
CA MET A 97 0.75 -8.27 -8.97
C MET A 97 -0.02 -9.26 -9.86
N ASP A 98 -0.91 -10.05 -9.27
CA ASP A 98 -1.65 -11.10 -9.96
C ASP A 98 -2.72 -10.56 -10.92
N ARG A 99 -3.29 -9.37 -10.63
CA ARG A 99 -4.18 -8.67 -11.56
C ARG A 99 -3.51 -8.44 -12.93
N ARG A 100 -2.23 -8.08 -12.95
CA ARG A 100 -1.46 -7.91 -14.20
C ARG A 100 -1.35 -9.21 -14.98
N THR A 101 -1.10 -10.34 -14.30
CA THR A 101 -0.99 -11.65 -14.95
C THR A 101 -2.31 -12.04 -15.63
N ALA A 102 -3.44 -11.75 -14.98
CA ALA A 102 -4.76 -11.98 -15.54
C ALA A 102 -5.09 -11.04 -16.73
N GLU A 103 -4.59 -9.80 -16.73
CA GLU A 103 -4.76 -8.85 -17.84
C GLU A 103 -3.92 -9.21 -19.06
N ILE A 104 -2.63 -9.52 -18.89
CA ILE A 104 -1.75 -9.98 -19.99
C ILE A 104 -2.29 -11.28 -20.61
N GLY A 105 -2.87 -12.18 -19.80
CA GLY A 105 -3.50 -13.40 -20.29
C GLY A 105 -4.72 -13.16 -21.20
N LYS A 106 -5.38 -12.00 -21.10
CA LYS A 106 -6.51 -11.60 -21.95
C LYS A 106 -6.07 -10.87 -23.23
N GLU A 107 -4.83 -10.40 -23.30
CA GLU A 107 -4.27 -9.70 -24.46
C GLU A 107 -3.56 -10.63 -25.46
N LYS A 108 -3.45 -11.94 -25.16
CA LYS A 108 -2.99 -12.92 -26.14
C LYS A 108 -4.15 -13.26 -27.10
N PRO A 109 -3.92 -13.19 -28.43
CA PRO A 109 -4.95 -13.45 -29.45
C PRO A 109 -5.46 -14.88 -29.44
#